data_AF-A0AAU9EG28-F1
#
_entry.id   AF-A0AAU9EG28-F1
#
_cell.length_a   1.000
_cell.length_b   1.000
_cell.length_c   1.000
_cell.angle_alpha   90.00
_cell.angle_beta   90.00
_cell.angle_gamma   90.00
#
_symmetry.space_group_name_H-M   'P 1'
#
loop_
_entity.id
_entity.type
_entity.pdbx_description
1 polymer ?
#
loop_
_entity_poly.entity_id
_entity_poly.type
_entity_poly.pdbx_seq_one_letter_code
_entity_poly.pdbx_strand_id
1 'polypeptide(L)'
;MDQRTHAWIAIRAIRLLEAENQVPRIVELLRPHVKEAAIGAWIPDKRDAKLGGSKTQNHIFKMGPYDGFLKSRFVVSQKKLAQKLGPERQVLAFLAEHEDILDSDWWKQPYKADPPPGQHLPNRAMALTINNLDMLILGDQPVQEILPGRVAFIEKVKPALRCSSGQIALFFFMLSHFAADALMPCHCDERDLSDYNNGLHMQLEKHWSKKVGTYFTEKKLMENEADAQEVLDQAESIDQKFALQFADTIPELGARDIWEEMVLVCRASFGVASVIAPPAKWPYKPASQEPAPFESLFEQDEAGAALLAEVDRVALHDAVLNVAMAWKHIWQKFS
;
A
#
# COMPACT_ATOMS: atom_id res chain seq x y z
N MET A 1 7.77 -2.93 -0.65
CA MET A 1 8.68 -1.77 -0.47
C MET A 1 9.67 -2.13 0.63
N ASP A 2 10.75 -1.36 0.88
CA ASP A 2 11.64 -1.69 2.01
C ASP A 2 11.11 -1.19 3.37
N GLN A 3 11.70 -1.67 4.48
CA GLN A 3 11.26 -1.35 5.85
C GLN A 3 11.00 0.15 6.07
N ARG A 4 11.99 0.98 5.75
CA ARG A 4 11.93 2.42 6.07
C ARG A 4 10.94 3.15 5.19
N THR A 5 10.72 2.68 3.96
CA THR A 5 9.69 3.23 3.08
C THR A 5 8.30 2.89 3.63
N HIS A 6 8.06 1.66 4.08
CA HIS A 6 6.81 1.28 4.75
C HIS A 6 6.56 2.08 6.03
N ALA A 7 7.60 2.25 6.87
CA ALA A 7 7.51 3.03 8.08
C ALA A 7 7.12 4.49 7.79
N TRP A 8 7.80 5.11 6.83
CA TRP A 8 7.49 6.47 6.39
C TRP A 8 6.05 6.59 5.86
N ILE A 9 5.59 5.68 5.01
CA ILE A 9 4.21 5.69 4.48
C ILE A 9 3.18 5.62 5.62
N ALA A 10 3.36 4.73 6.57
CA ALA A 10 2.46 4.57 7.71
C ALA A 10 2.40 5.85 8.56
N ILE A 11 3.56 6.44 8.88
CA ILE A 11 3.66 7.68 9.66
C ILE A 11 3.03 8.85 8.88
N ARG A 12 3.30 8.96 7.58
CA ARG A 12 2.76 10.01 6.73
C ARG A 12 1.24 9.92 6.59
N ALA A 13 0.68 8.70 6.61
CA ALA A 13 -0.77 8.48 6.62
C ALA A 13 -1.43 8.97 7.92
N ILE A 14 -0.78 8.83 9.08
CA ILE A 14 -1.25 9.45 10.34
C ILE A 14 -1.33 10.96 10.16
N ARG A 15 -0.28 11.57 9.63
CA ARG A 15 -0.23 13.03 9.39
C ARG A 15 -1.31 13.49 8.41
N LEU A 16 -1.63 12.68 7.39
CA LEU A 16 -2.71 12.99 6.46
C LEU A 16 -4.09 12.96 7.14
N LEU A 17 -4.34 11.96 8.00
CA LEU A 17 -5.57 11.88 8.80
C LEU A 17 -5.68 13.04 9.81
N GLU A 18 -4.55 13.48 10.36
CA GLU A 18 -4.49 14.64 11.26
C GLU A 18 -4.89 15.94 10.54
N ALA A 19 -4.40 16.14 9.31
CA ALA A 19 -4.73 17.30 8.50
C ALA A 19 -6.22 17.36 8.09
N GLU A 20 -6.83 16.21 7.79
CA GLU A 20 -8.25 16.14 7.42
C GLU A 20 -9.19 16.54 8.57
N ASN A 21 -8.81 16.26 9.83
CA ASN A 21 -9.57 16.58 11.05
C ASN A 21 -11.03 16.04 11.10
N GLN A 22 -11.42 15.12 10.20
CA GLN A 22 -12.74 14.46 10.23
C GLN A 22 -12.75 13.22 11.15
N VAL A 23 -11.61 12.58 11.32
CA VAL A 23 -11.45 11.39 12.18
C VAL A 23 -10.39 11.61 13.27
N PRO A 24 -10.45 12.70 14.06
CA PRO A 24 -9.36 13.07 14.98
C PRO A 24 -9.04 11.99 16.01
N ARG A 25 -10.01 11.12 16.33
CA ARG A 25 -9.86 10.06 17.32
C ARG A 25 -9.06 8.84 16.83
N ILE A 26 -9.00 8.56 15.52
CA ILE A 26 -8.05 7.55 15.03
C ILE A 26 -6.61 8.05 15.16
N VAL A 27 -6.40 9.35 14.98
CA VAL A 27 -5.09 9.98 15.18
C VAL A 27 -4.70 9.91 16.66
N GLU A 28 -5.63 10.17 17.58
CA GLU A 28 -5.43 9.99 19.03
C GLU A 28 -5.01 8.55 19.38
N LEU A 29 -5.57 7.55 18.71
CA LEU A 29 -5.18 6.14 18.88
C LEU A 29 -3.76 5.84 18.37
N LEU A 30 -3.41 6.32 17.18
CA LEU A 30 -2.20 5.90 16.46
C LEU A 30 -0.97 6.75 16.77
N ARG A 31 -1.13 8.05 16.96
CA ARG A 31 -0.04 9.02 17.16
C ARG A 31 0.89 8.67 18.32
N PRO A 32 0.42 8.19 19.49
CA PRO A 32 1.31 7.80 20.58
C PRO A 32 2.27 6.66 20.22
N HIS A 33 1.94 5.87 19.19
CA HIS A 33 2.69 4.70 18.75
C HIS A 33 3.41 4.92 17.40
N VAL A 34 3.66 6.16 17.02
CA VAL A 34 4.20 6.51 15.70
C VAL A 34 5.60 5.92 15.44
N LYS A 35 6.41 5.73 16.49
CA LYS A 35 7.77 5.15 16.37
C LYS A 35 7.72 3.65 16.08
N GLU A 36 6.71 2.97 16.62
CA GLU A 36 6.45 1.54 16.44
C GLU A 36 6.06 1.19 15.01
N ALA A 37 5.71 2.17 14.17
CA ALA A 37 5.40 1.97 12.75
C ALA A 37 6.53 1.25 11.99
N ALA A 38 7.80 1.48 12.35
CA ALA A 38 8.95 0.80 11.73
C ALA A 38 9.00 -0.71 12.00
N ILE A 39 8.43 -1.12 13.14
CA ILE A 39 8.30 -2.53 13.51
C ILE A 39 7.02 -3.07 12.88
N GLY A 40 5.87 -2.44 13.17
CA GLY A 40 4.56 -2.93 12.75
C GLY A 40 4.41 -3.07 11.24
N ALA A 41 4.86 -2.07 10.47
CA ALA A 41 4.79 -2.10 9.01
C ALA A 41 5.83 -3.03 8.37
N TRP A 42 6.73 -3.63 9.16
CA TRP A 42 7.74 -4.56 8.67
C TRP A 42 7.56 -6.00 9.18
N ILE A 43 6.75 -6.22 10.21
CA ILE A 43 6.39 -7.56 10.70
C ILE A 43 5.97 -8.49 9.55
N PRO A 44 5.10 -8.09 8.59
CA PRO A 44 4.69 -8.97 7.49
C PRO A 44 5.84 -9.56 6.67
N ASP A 45 6.98 -8.87 6.65
CA ASP A 45 8.19 -9.30 5.94
C ASP A 45 9.24 -9.99 6.79
N LYS A 46 9.11 -9.95 8.12
CA LYS A 46 9.96 -10.75 9.01
C LYS A 46 9.72 -12.24 8.74
N ARG A 47 10.82 -13.01 8.73
CA ARG A 47 10.78 -14.47 8.50
C ARG A 47 9.85 -15.19 9.48
N ASP A 48 9.81 -14.75 10.73
CA ASP A 48 9.04 -15.43 11.78
C ASP A 48 7.53 -15.15 11.67
N ALA A 49 7.13 -14.03 11.06
CA ALA A 49 5.73 -13.78 10.71
C ALA A 49 5.23 -14.69 9.56
N LYS A 50 6.16 -15.39 8.90
CA LYS A 50 5.89 -16.36 7.83
C LYS A 50 5.90 -17.80 8.36
N LEU A 51 6.03 -18.02 9.68
CA LEU A 51 5.90 -19.35 10.28
C LEU A 51 4.50 -19.91 9.98
N GLY A 52 4.46 -21.04 9.26
CA GLY A 52 3.22 -21.66 8.77
C GLY A 52 2.85 -21.32 7.31
N GLY A 53 3.67 -20.55 6.58
CA GLY A 53 3.48 -20.21 5.16
C GLY A 53 4.74 -20.39 4.30
N SER A 54 4.67 -20.03 3.02
CA SER A 54 5.84 -20.01 2.12
C SER A 54 6.71 -18.77 2.35
N LYS A 55 8.00 -18.83 1.96
CA LYS A 55 9.00 -17.78 2.22
C LYS A 55 8.74 -16.45 1.47
N THR A 56 7.91 -16.44 0.42
CA THR A 56 7.94 -15.38 -0.61
C THR A 56 6.59 -14.82 -1.06
N GLN A 57 5.44 -15.26 -0.51
CA GLN A 57 4.17 -15.06 -1.21
C GLN A 57 3.04 -14.35 -0.43
N ASN A 58 3.29 -13.78 0.74
CA ASN A 58 2.18 -13.24 1.54
C ASN A 58 1.72 -11.82 1.17
N HIS A 59 2.53 -11.04 0.44
CA HIS A 59 2.27 -9.62 0.15
C HIS A 59 2.24 -9.28 -1.36
N ILE A 60 2.13 -10.27 -2.25
CA ILE A 60 2.10 -10.02 -3.71
C ILE A 60 0.72 -10.30 -4.32
N PHE A 61 0.45 -9.72 -5.49
CA PHE A 61 -0.75 -9.98 -6.30
C PHE A 61 -0.43 -9.89 -7.80
N LYS A 62 0.52 -10.74 -8.22
CA LYS A 62 1.11 -10.81 -9.56
C LYS A 62 0.07 -11.16 -10.62
N MET A 63 -0.24 -10.22 -11.52
CA MET A 63 -1.21 -10.39 -12.61
C MET A 63 -0.53 -10.73 -13.93
N GLY A 64 -1.23 -11.52 -14.72
CA GLY A 64 -0.80 -12.01 -16.03
C GLY A 64 -1.92 -12.22 -17.03
N PRO A 65 -1.63 -12.27 -18.35
CA PRO A 65 -2.64 -12.63 -19.35
C PRO A 65 -3.30 -13.97 -19.02
N TYR A 66 -4.62 -14.02 -19.13
CA TYR A 66 -5.40 -15.19 -18.73
C TYR A 66 -6.39 -15.64 -19.80
N ASP A 67 -6.20 -16.84 -20.35
CA ASP A 67 -7.00 -17.38 -21.45
C ASP A 67 -8.05 -18.44 -21.01
N GLY A 68 -8.19 -18.69 -19.71
CA GLY A 68 -9.08 -19.72 -19.19
C GLY A 68 -10.59 -19.42 -19.28
N PHE A 69 -11.40 -20.38 -18.84
CA PHE A 69 -12.87 -20.36 -19.00
C PHE A 69 -13.56 -19.10 -18.47
N LEU A 70 -13.02 -18.49 -17.41
CA LEU A 70 -13.61 -17.32 -16.75
C LEU A 70 -12.99 -15.99 -17.19
N LYS A 71 -12.26 -15.95 -18.32
CA LYS A 71 -11.46 -14.78 -18.73
C LYS A 71 -12.22 -13.45 -18.78
N SER A 72 -13.51 -13.46 -19.14
CA SER A 72 -14.34 -12.25 -19.16
C SER A 72 -14.46 -11.55 -17.80
N ARG A 73 -14.28 -12.28 -16.69
CA ARG A 73 -14.28 -11.70 -15.32
C ARG A 73 -13.02 -10.89 -15.00
N PHE A 74 -11.97 -11.10 -15.77
CA PHE A 74 -10.64 -10.53 -15.56
C PHE A 74 -10.34 -9.37 -16.52
N VAL A 75 -11.36 -8.90 -17.25
CA VAL A 75 -11.29 -7.70 -18.08
C VAL A 75 -11.83 -6.52 -17.27
N VAL A 76 -10.99 -5.51 -17.07
CA VAL A 76 -11.35 -4.26 -16.40
C VAL A 76 -10.93 -3.12 -17.32
N SER A 77 -11.88 -2.37 -17.86
CA SER A 77 -11.56 -1.19 -18.67
C SER A 77 -11.06 -0.04 -17.79
N GLN A 78 -10.24 0.83 -18.36
CA GLN A 78 -9.73 2.03 -17.68
C GLN A 78 -10.85 2.89 -17.10
N LYS A 79 -11.93 3.11 -17.86
CA LYS A 79 -13.11 3.85 -17.38
C LYS A 79 -13.75 3.21 -16.16
N LYS A 80 -13.90 1.88 -16.15
CA LYS A 80 -14.47 1.15 -15.01
C LYS A 80 -13.55 1.21 -13.79
N LEU A 81 -12.24 1.10 -14.01
CA LEU A 81 -11.22 1.23 -12.97
C LEU A 81 -11.28 2.62 -12.33
N ALA A 82 -11.28 3.69 -13.15
CA ALA A 82 -11.35 5.06 -12.68
C ALA A 82 -12.66 5.37 -11.93
N GLN A 83 -13.80 4.88 -12.43
CA GLN A 83 -15.09 5.01 -11.75
C GLN A 83 -15.08 4.35 -10.36
N LYS A 84 -14.40 3.21 -10.23
CA LYS A 84 -14.37 2.42 -9.00
C LYS A 84 -13.36 2.93 -7.97
N LEU A 85 -12.24 3.50 -8.42
CA LEU A 85 -11.17 3.96 -7.54
C LEU A 85 -11.30 5.44 -7.14
N GLY A 86 -12.04 6.25 -7.90
CA GLY A 86 -12.20 7.69 -7.64
C GLY A 86 -11.05 8.53 -8.22
N PRO A 87 -11.31 9.80 -8.59
CA PRO A 87 -10.35 10.66 -9.31
C PRO A 87 -9.14 11.13 -8.49
N GLU A 88 -9.17 10.98 -7.17
CA GLU A 88 -8.12 11.48 -6.25
C GLU A 88 -6.81 10.67 -6.35
N ARG A 89 -6.85 9.50 -6.98
CA ARG A 89 -5.69 8.63 -7.17
C ARG A 89 -4.87 9.05 -8.38
N GLN A 90 -3.60 9.38 -8.14
CA GLN A 90 -2.70 9.87 -9.18
C GLN A 90 -2.36 8.78 -10.20
N VAL A 91 -2.44 7.51 -9.82
CA VAL A 91 -2.25 6.40 -10.76
C VAL A 91 -3.22 6.45 -11.93
N LEU A 92 -4.44 6.96 -11.74
CA LEU A 92 -5.43 7.03 -12.82
C LEU A 92 -5.09 8.07 -13.87
N ALA A 93 -4.59 9.23 -13.43
CA ALA A 93 -4.13 10.29 -14.32
C ALA A 93 -2.91 9.81 -15.12
N PHE A 94 -1.93 9.21 -14.45
CA PHE A 94 -0.76 8.60 -15.07
C PHE A 94 -1.14 7.58 -16.16
N LEU A 95 -2.06 6.66 -15.85
CA LEU A 95 -2.51 5.66 -16.85
C LEU A 95 -3.27 6.29 -18.02
N ALA A 96 -3.92 7.44 -17.83
CA ALA A 96 -4.60 8.17 -18.91
C ALA A 96 -3.62 8.92 -19.81
N GLU A 97 -2.53 9.45 -19.25
CA GLU A 97 -1.47 10.13 -19.98
C GLU A 97 -0.61 9.17 -20.82
N HIS A 98 -0.61 7.87 -20.47
CA HIS A 98 0.10 6.80 -21.17
C HIS A 98 -0.81 5.84 -21.98
N GLU A 99 -1.89 6.37 -22.56
CA GLU A 99 -2.82 5.59 -23.41
C GLU A 99 -2.19 5.11 -24.73
N ASP A 100 -1.10 5.73 -25.16
CA ASP A 100 -0.29 5.33 -26.31
C ASP A 100 0.48 4.01 -26.05
N ILE A 101 0.81 3.73 -24.79
CA ILE A 101 1.45 2.50 -24.34
C ILE A 101 0.40 1.45 -23.95
N LEU A 102 -0.63 1.85 -23.20
CA LEU A 102 -1.72 0.99 -22.74
C LEU A 102 -3.00 1.26 -23.51
N ASP A 103 -2.99 0.83 -24.77
CA ASP A 103 -4.08 1.07 -25.70
C ASP A 103 -5.39 0.34 -25.33
N SER A 104 -6.43 0.58 -26.14
CA SER A 104 -7.73 -0.04 -25.93
C SER A 104 -7.69 -1.57 -25.96
N ASP A 105 -6.72 -2.16 -26.66
CA ASP A 105 -6.61 -3.60 -26.79
C ASP A 105 -5.95 -4.21 -25.54
N TRP A 106 -4.95 -3.54 -24.95
CA TRP A 106 -4.41 -3.88 -23.63
C TRP A 106 -5.52 -3.90 -22.57
N TRP A 107 -6.37 -2.88 -22.52
CA TRP A 107 -7.48 -2.83 -21.55
C TRP A 107 -8.58 -3.87 -21.79
N LYS A 108 -8.69 -4.43 -23.00
CA LYS A 108 -9.61 -5.54 -23.31
C LYS A 108 -9.01 -6.90 -22.97
N GLN A 109 -7.70 -6.99 -22.74
CA GLN A 109 -7.06 -8.25 -22.36
C GLN A 109 -7.49 -8.67 -20.94
N PRO A 110 -7.78 -9.96 -20.74
CA PRO A 110 -8.04 -10.51 -19.42
C PRO A 110 -6.73 -10.70 -18.64
N TYR A 111 -6.64 -10.13 -17.44
CA TYR A 111 -5.49 -10.32 -16.56
C TYR A 111 -5.90 -10.88 -15.21
N LYS A 112 -5.29 -11.99 -14.82
CA LYS A 112 -5.59 -12.71 -13.59
C LYS A 112 -4.34 -12.84 -12.75
N ALA A 113 -4.46 -12.61 -11.44
CA ALA A 113 -3.48 -13.09 -10.48
C ALA A 113 -3.81 -14.53 -10.09
N ASP A 114 -2.79 -15.38 -9.96
CA ASP A 114 -2.92 -16.78 -9.53
C ASP A 114 -2.12 -17.08 -8.26
N PRO A 115 -2.39 -16.38 -7.15
CA PRO A 115 -1.65 -16.61 -5.92
C PRO A 115 -2.02 -17.97 -5.30
N PRO A 116 -1.09 -18.61 -4.57
CA PRO A 116 -1.43 -19.77 -3.76
C PRO A 116 -2.50 -19.46 -2.71
N PRO A 117 -3.33 -20.44 -2.31
CA PRO A 117 -4.38 -20.23 -1.32
C PRO A 117 -3.86 -19.60 -0.03
N GLY A 118 -4.55 -18.54 0.43
CA GLY A 118 -4.20 -17.81 1.66
C GLY A 118 -2.97 -16.89 1.55
N GLN A 119 -2.36 -16.78 0.37
CA GLN A 119 -1.10 -16.08 0.17
C GLN A 119 -1.25 -14.99 -0.89
N HIS A 120 -2.09 -13.99 -0.60
CA HIS A 120 -2.12 -12.78 -1.40
C HIS A 120 -2.52 -11.53 -0.64
N LEU A 121 -2.04 -10.42 -1.17
CA LEU A 121 -2.16 -9.10 -0.57
C LEU A 121 -3.62 -8.72 -0.24
N PRO A 122 -4.62 -8.79 -1.16
CA PRO A 122 -5.99 -8.42 -0.82
C PRO A 122 -6.59 -9.20 0.35
N ASN A 123 -6.30 -10.51 0.47
CA ASN A 123 -6.80 -11.32 1.58
C ASN A 123 -6.16 -10.92 2.92
N ARG A 124 -4.87 -10.56 2.92
CA ARG A 124 -4.17 -10.11 4.13
C ARG A 124 -4.68 -8.76 4.59
N ALA A 125 -4.88 -7.82 3.66
CA ALA A 125 -5.48 -6.52 3.96
C ALA A 125 -6.89 -6.68 4.56
N MET A 126 -7.74 -7.53 3.95
CA MET A 126 -9.06 -7.84 4.49
C MET A 126 -9.01 -8.48 5.87
N ALA A 127 -8.15 -9.49 6.07
CA ALA A 127 -8.03 -10.16 7.37
C ALA A 127 -7.58 -9.20 8.49
N LEU A 128 -6.61 -8.33 8.20
CA LEU A 128 -6.16 -7.32 9.17
C LEU A 128 -7.20 -6.23 9.41
N THR A 129 -7.99 -5.87 8.40
CA THR A 129 -9.12 -4.96 8.55
C THR A 129 -10.15 -5.53 9.53
N ILE A 130 -10.58 -6.78 9.33
CA ILE A 130 -11.50 -7.46 10.26
C ILE A 130 -10.90 -7.58 11.66
N ASN A 131 -9.63 -7.99 11.76
CA ASN A 131 -8.95 -8.08 13.05
C ASN A 131 -8.88 -6.73 13.78
N ASN A 132 -8.59 -5.62 13.08
CA ASN A 132 -8.59 -4.30 13.70
C ASN A 132 -9.97 -3.89 14.20
N LEU A 133 -11.04 -4.21 13.45
CA LEU A 133 -12.42 -3.99 13.93
C LEU A 133 -12.69 -4.77 15.22
N ASP A 134 -12.34 -6.06 15.26
CA ASP A 134 -12.54 -6.90 16.44
C ASP A 134 -11.72 -6.42 17.64
N MET A 135 -10.48 -6.00 17.43
CA MET A 135 -9.62 -5.48 18.50
C MET A 135 -10.10 -4.13 19.02
N LEU A 136 -10.64 -3.26 18.17
CA LEU A 136 -11.29 -2.01 18.60
C LEU A 136 -12.52 -2.32 19.46
N ILE A 137 -13.37 -3.27 19.04
CA ILE A 137 -14.52 -3.72 19.83
C ILE A 137 -14.07 -4.24 21.21
N LEU A 138 -12.96 -4.97 21.25
CA LEU A 138 -12.36 -5.53 22.47
C LEU A 138 -11.39 -4.58 23.18
N GLY A 139 -11.35 -3.30 22.81
CA GLY A 139 -10.43 -2.32 23.34
C GLY A 139 -10.52 -2.14 24.86
N ASP A 140 -9.40 -1.84 25.49
CA ASP A 140 -9.35 -1.43 26.90
C ASP A 140 -10.01 -0.07 27.13
N GLN A 141 -10.05 0.39 28.38
CA GLN A 141 -10.79 1.60 28.73
C GLN A 141 -10.34 2.84 27.92
N PRO A 142 -9.03 3.16 27.78
CA PRO A 142 -8.57 4.24 26.92
C PRO A 142 -9.10 4.14 25.48
N VAL A 143 -9.13 2.95 24.89
CA VAL A 143 -9.67 2.74 23.53
C VAL A 143 -11.18 2.96 23.50
N GLN A 144 -11.92 2.48 24.50
CA GLN A 144 -13.38 2.67 24.58
C GLN A 144 -13.77 4.14 24.75
N GLU A 145 -12.94 4.96 25.40
CA GLU A 145 -13.20 6.39 25.60
C GLU A 145 -13.14 7.18 24.28
N ILE A 146 -12.30 6.74 23.35
CA ILE A 146 -12.14 7.40 22.04
C ILE A 146 -13.03 6.79 20.94
N LEU A 147 -13.57 5.59 21.11
CA LEU A 147 -14.48 5.03 20.11
C LEU A 147 -15.76 5.87 19.99
N PRO A 148 -16.27 6.17 18.77
CA PRO A 148 -17.48 6.98 18.59
C PRO A 148 -18.77 6.32 19.13
N GLY A 149 -18.75 5.01 19.41
CA GLY A 149 -19.87 4.24 19.95
C GLY A 149 -19.55 3.49 21.24
N ARG A 150 -20.55 2.82 21.83
CA ARG A 150 -20.39 2.00 23.05
C ARG A 150 -20.54 0.51 22.74
N VAL A 151 -19.55 -0.29 23.13
CA VAL A 151 -19.61 -1.75 23.07
C VAL A 151 -20.24 -2.29 24.35
N ALA A 152 -21.55 -2.55 24.36
CA ALA A 152 -22.30 -2.87 25.57
C ALA A 152 -21.78 -4.09 26.36
N PHE A 153 -21.21 -5.09 25.70
CA PHE A 153 -20.72 -6.30 26.37
C PHE A 153 -19.28 -6.17 26.90
N ILE A 154 -18.55 -5.09 26.60
CA ILE A 154 -17.14 -4.96 26.99
C ILE A 154 -16.95 -5.00 28.51
N GLU A 155 -17.93 -4.50 29.26
CA GLU A 155 -17.98 -4.55 30.73
C GLU A 155 -17.98 -5.98 31.28
N LYS A 156 -18.44 -6.96 30.50
CA LYS A 156 -18.43 -8.39 30.85
C LYS A 156 -17.10 -9.06 30.52
N VAL A 157 -16.27 -8.44 29.69
CA VAL A 157 -14.92 -8.94 29.34
C VAL A 157 -13.95 -8.50 30.43
N LYS A 158 -13.20 -9.46 30.99
CA LYS A 158 -12.17 -9.20 32.01
C LYS A 158 -11.16 -8.18 31.47
N PRO A 159 -10.76 -7.15 32.23
CA PRO A 159 -9.83 -6.11 31.74
C PRO A 159 -8.53 -6.66 31.15
N ALA A 160 -7.94 -7.70 31.76
CA ALA A 160 -6.71 -8.33 31.28
C ALA A 160 -6.83 -9.07 29.93
N LEU A 161 -8.04 -9.24 29.39
CA LEU A 161 -8.31 -9.86 28.10
C LEU A 161 -8.67 -8.84 27.00
N ARG A 162 -8.64 -7.54 27.32
CA ARG A 162 -8.94 -6.46 26.38
C ARG A 162 -7.69 -6.05 25.60
N CYS A 163 -7.88 -5.43 24.45
CA CYS A 163 -6.81 -4.97 23.57
C CYS A 163 -6.36 -3.56 23.95
N SER A 164 -5.07 -3.38 24.20
CA SER A 164 -4.47 -2.05 24.42
C SER A 164 -4.36 -1.26 23.12
N SER A 165 -4.26 0.07 23.23
CA SER A 165 -4.03 0.95 22.07
C SER A 165 -2.77 0.58 21.29
N GLY A 166 -1.68 0.21 21.95
CA GLY A 166 -0.44 -0.21 21.30
C GLY A 166 -0.57 -1.51 20.51
N GLN A 167 -1.33 -2.48 21.03
CA GLN A 167 -1.64 -3.70 20.27
C GLN A 167 -2.47 -3.37 19.04
N ILE A 168 -3.48 -2.52 19.15
CA ILE A 168 -4.32 -2.13 18.01
C ILE A 168 -3.50 -1.36 16.96
N ALA A 169 -2.69 -0.39 17.38
CA ALA A 169 -1.81 0.39 16.50
C ALA A 169 -0.84 -0.51 15.72
N LEU A 170 -0.28 -1.54 16.36
CA LEU A 170 0.57 -2.52 15.70
C LEU A 170 -0.11 -3.18 14.50
N PHE A 171 -1.38 -3.59 14.63
CA PHE A 171 -2.12 -4.22 13.54
C PHE A 171 -2.58 -3.22 12.47
N PHE A 172 -2.79 -1.95 12.80
CA PHE A 172 -2.93 -0.89 11.80
C PHE A 172 -1.65 -0.71 10.97
N PHE A 173 -0.48 -0.72 11.60
CA PHE A 173 0.80 -0.66 10.89
C PHE A 173 1.08 -1.93 10.05
N MET A 174 0.68 -3.10 10.54
CA MET A 174 0.73 -4.31 9.70
C MET A 174 -0.19 -4.19 8.47
N LEU A 175 -1.38 -3.59 8.62
CA LEU A 175 -2.28 -3.34 7.50
C LEU A 175 -1.66 -2.36 6.49
N SER A 176 -0.98 -1.31 6.95
CA SER A 176 -0.36 -0.34 6.04
C SER A 176 0.70 -0.95 5.14
N HIS A 177 1.38 -2.02 5.57
CA HIS A 177 2.29 -2.77 4.72
C HIS A 177 1.60 -3.26 3.44
N PHE A 178 0.50 -4.01 3.61
CA PHE A 178 -0.24 -4.58 2.48
C PHE A 178 -0.94 -3.50 1.64
N ALA A 179 -1.49 -2.47 2.28
CA ALA A 179 -2.10 -1.36 1.55
C ALA A 179 -1.09 -0.56 0.72
N ALA A 180 0.15 -0.42 1.19
CA ALA A 180 1.23 0.22 0.44
C ALA A 180 1.77 -0.67 -0.69
N ASP A 181 1.98 -1.96 -0.44
CA ASP A 181 2.50 -2.90 -1.45
C ASP A 181 1.54 -3.11 -2.62
N ALA A 182 0.25 -2.78 -2.46
CA ALA A 182 -0.70 -2.80 -3.57
C ALA A 182 -0.33 -1.79 -4.66
N LEU A 183 0.43 -0.75 -4.29
CA LEU A 183 0.94 0.31 -5.16
C LEU A 183 2.40 0.08 -5.57
N MET A 184 3.00 -1.05 -5.18
CA MET A 184 4.30 -1.46 -5.69
C MET A 184 4.08 -2.15 -7.06
N PRO A 185 4.52 -1.56 -8.20
CA PRO A 185 4.21 -2.11 -9.53
C PRO A 185 4.71 -3.54 -9.72
N CYS A 186 5.94 -3.82 -9.30
CA CYS A 186 6.51 -5.17 -9.39
C CYS A 186 5.75 -6.19 -8.53
N HIS A 187 5.09 -5.82 -7.43
CA HIS A 187 4.28 -6.78 -6.66
C HIS A 187 3.03 -7.23 -7.40
N CYS A 188 2.63 -6.49 -8.45
CA CYS A 188 1.42 -6.72 -9.23
C CYS A 188 1.70 -7.29 -10.62
N ASP A 189 2.96 -7.45 -11.03
CA ASP A 189 3.36 -7.88 -12.37
C ASP A 189 4.08 -9.23 -12.35
N GLU A 190 3.51 -10.22 -13.06
CA GLU A 190 4.03 -11.59 -13.09
C GLU A 190 5.33 -11.77 -13.88
N ARG A 191 5.76 -10.78 -14.67
CA ARG A 191 6.97 -10.90 -15.49
C ARG A 191 8.21 -11.08 -14.62
N ASP A 192 9.16 -11.87 -15.12
CA ASP A 192 10.43 -12.14 -14.45
C ASP A 192 11.20 -10.85 -14.09
N LEU A 193 11.11 -9.78 -14.89
CA LEU A 193 11.75 -8.49 -14.56
C LEU A 193 11.27 -7.90 -13.22
N SER A 194 10.05 -8.24 -12.81
CA SER A 194 9.42 -7.80 -11.56
C SER A 194 9.74 -8.73 -10.39
N ASP A 195 10.57 -9.75 -10.58
CA ASP A 195 11.13 -10.52 -9.48
C ASP A 195 12.23 -9.75 -8.75
N TYR A 196 12.27 -9.91 -7.43
CA TYR A 196 13.22 -9.23 -6.56
C TYR A 196 14.69 -9.41 -6.99
N ASN A 197 15.04 -10.63 -7.44
CA ASN A 197 16.41 -10.97 -7.83
C ASN A 197 16.79 -10.51 -9.24
N ASN A 198 15.83 -10.07 -10.06
CA ASN A 198 16.05 -9.67 -11.45
C ASN A 198 16.24 -8.16 -11.62
N GLY A 199 16.44 -7.43 -10.53
CA GLY A 199 16.95 -6.06 -10.54
C GLY A 199 15.89 -4.99 -10.30
N LEU A 200 14.86 -4.90 -11.16
CA LEU A 200 13.93 -3.75 -11.14
C LEU A 200 13.26 -3.55 -9.78
N HIS A 201 12.69 -4.61 -9.21
CA HIS A 201 12.01 -4.55 -7.91
C HIS A 201 12.95 -4.05 -6.82
N MET A 202 14.09 -4.72 -6.61
CA MET A 202 15.07 -4.33 -5.59
C MET A 202 15.61 -2.90 -5.83
N GLN A 203 15.83 -2.51 -7.08
CA GLN A 203 16.39 -1.21 -7.45
C GLN A 203 15.37 -0.07 -7.21
N LEU A 204 14.09 -0.26 -7.53
CA LEU A 204 13.01 0.67 -7.18
C LEU A 204 12.90 0.86 -5.67
N GLU A 205 12.89 -0.23 -4.90
CA GLU A 205 12.83 -0.14 -3.43
C GLU A 205 14.05 0.59 -2.86
N LYS A 206 15.25 0.30 -3.37
CA LYS A 206 16.49 0.98 -2.95
C LYS A 206 16.48 2.46 -3.33
N HIS A 207 15.94 2.81 -4.49
CA HIS A 207 15.80 4.19 -4.97
C HIS A 207 14.87 5.00 -4.06
N TRP A 208 13.64 4.51 -3.83
CA TRP A 208 12.69 5.17 -2.94
C TRP A 208 13.25 5.32 -1.53
N SER A 209 13.86 4.26 -1.02
CA SER A 209 14.35 4.27 0.34
C SER A 209 15.55 5.20 0.53
N LYS A 210 16.41 5.34 -0.49
CA LYS A 210 17.47 6.36 -0.51
C LYS A 210 16.89 7.77 -0.41
N LYS A 211 15.81 8.07 -1.14
CA LYS A 211 15.10 9.37 -1.07
C LYS A 211 14.43 9.59 0.28
N VAL A 212 13.72 8.59 0.82
CA VAL A 212 13.12 8.62 2.18
C VAL A 212 14.18 8.90 3.25
N GLY A 213 15.37 8.34 3.09
CA GLY A 213 16.49 8.58 4.00
C GLY A 213 16.51 7.60 5.17
N THR A 214 17.39 7.80 6.14
CA THR A 214 17.61 6.80 7.21
C THR A 214 16.81 7.06 8.48
N TYR A 215 16.15 8.21 8.61
CA TYR A 215 15.40 8.59 9.81
C TYR A 215 14.37 7.53 10.23
N PHE A 216 13.68 6.95 9.24
CA PHE A 216 12.59 5.98 9.45
C PHE A 216 13.05 4.52 9.57
N THR A 217 14.33 4.25 9.84
CA THR A 217 14.75 2.89 10.19
C THR A 217 14.31 2.55 11.60
N GLU A 218 14.08 1.27 11.87
CA GLU A 218 13.69 0.76 13.20
C GLU A 218 14.61 1.31 14.31
N LYS A 219 15.93 1.18 14.11
CA LYS A 219 16.92 1.69 15.05
C LYS A 219 16.76 3.20 15.32
N LYS A 220 16.68 4.02 14.27
CA LYS A 220 16.65 5.49 14.44
C LYS A 220 15.33 6.00 14.97
N LEU A 221 14.20 5.36 14.65
CA LEU A 221 12.91 5.74 15.21
C LEU A 221 12.81 5.40 16.69
N MET A 222 13.29 4.22 17.10
CA MET A 222 13.19 3.76 18.48
C MET A 222 14.22 4.43 19.42
N GLU A 223 15.41 4.79 18.93
CA GLU A 223 16.48 5.39 19.75
C GLU A 223 16.45 6.92 19.77
N ASN A 224 15.61 7.59 18.95
CA ASN A 224 15.54 9.05 18.98
C ASN A 224 14.68 9.56 20.14
N GLU A 225 15.01 10.75 20.63
CA GLU A 225 14.25 11.47 21.66
C GLU A 225 13.12 12.33 21.07
N ALA A 226 12.91 12.29 19.76
CA ALA A 226 11.92 13.12 19.09
C ALA A 226 10.51 12.74 19.55
N ASP A 227 9.65 13.72 19.78
CA ASP A 227 8.26 13.44 20.13
C ASP A 227 7.44 13.03 18.89
N ALA A 228 6.17 12.68 19.11
CA ALA A 228 5.30 12.24 18.01
C ALA A 228 5.08 13.33 16.95
N GLN A 229 5.03 14.61 17.33
CA GLN A 229 4.87 15.71 16.37
C GLN A 229 6.11 15.81 15.48
N GLU A 230 7.30 15.80 16.08
CA GLU A 230 8.57 15.90 15.35
C GLU A 230 8.74 14.74 14.35
N VAL A 231 8.31 13.53 14.72
CA VAL A 231 8.30 12.37 13.80
C VAL A 231 7.33 12.57 12.63
N LEU A 232 6.13 13.10 12.88
CA LEU A 232 5.14 13.38 11.83
C LEU A 232 5.60 14.49 10.88
N ASP A 233 6.16 15.58 11.41
CA ASP A 233 6.71 16.70 10.64
C ASP A 233 7.88 16.23 9.75
N GLN A 234 8.75 15.36 10.30
CA GLN A 234 9.83 14.76 9.54
C GLN A 234 9.31 13.88 8.39
N ALA A 235 8.19 13.17 8.58
CA ALA A 235 7.57 12.38 7.51
C ALA A 235 6.94 13.25 6.42
N GLU A 236 6.27 14.33 6.79
CA GLU A 236 5.71 15.31 5.86
C GLU A 236 6.79 16.01 5.03
N SER A 237 7.96 16.31 5.61
CA SER A 237 9.06 16.95 4.87
C SER A 237 9.60 16.12 3.69
N ILE A 238 9.34 14.80 3.67
CA ILE A 238 9.74 13.91 2.58
C ILE A 238 8.88 14.13 1.33
N ASP A 239 7.66 14.68 1.46
CA ASP A 239 6.76 14.96 0.34
C ASP A 239 7.45 15.78 -0.76
N GLN A 240 8.29 16.74 -0.37
CA GLN A 240 9.05 17.60 -1.29
C GLN A 240 10.02 16.80 -2.18
N LYS A 241 10.54 15.66 -1.71
CA LYS A 241 11.49 14.82 -2.47
C LYS A 241 10.84 14.02 -3.59
N PHE A 242 9.52 13.87 -3.52
CA PHE A 242 8.71 13.13 -4.48
C PHE A 242 7.63 14.02 -5.13
N ALA A 243 7.64 15.32 -4.83
CA ALA A 243 6.63 16.29 -5.26
C ALA A 243 5.19 15.82 -4.93
N LEU A 244 4.98 15.27 -3.73
CA LEU A 244 3.67 14.80 -3.30
C LEU A 244 2.80 15.99 -2.89
N GLN A 245 1.54 15.95 -3.32
CA GLN A 245 0.50 16.88 -2.92
C GLN A 245 -0.76 16.07 -2.67
N PHE A 246 -1.35 16.24 -1.50
CA PHE A 246 -2.59 15.57 -1.11
C PHE A 246 -3.72 16.60 -1.04
N ALA A 247 -4.93 16.17 -1.32
CA ALA A 247 -6.12 16.98 -1.07
C ALA A 247 -6.38 17.14 0.44
N ASP A 248 -7.09 18.19 0.81
CA ASP A 248 -7.47 18.46 2.22
C ASP A 248 -8.45 17.41 2.78
N THR A 249 -9.06 16.60 1.92
CA THR A 249 -10.02 15.56 2.28
C THR A 249 -9.55 14.22 1.77
N ILE A 250 -9.55 13.21 2.64
CA ILE A 250 -9.28 11.82 2.29
C ILE A 250 -10.59 11.22 1.76
N PRO A 251 -10.62 10.70 0.53
CA PRO A 251 -11.83 10.11 -0.03
C PRO A 251 -12.20 8.81 0.70
N GLU A 252 -13.47 8.43 0.56
CA GLU A 252 -13.93 7.10 0.93
C GLU A 252 -13.33 6.02 0.01
N LEU A 253 -13.29 4.77 0.47
CA LEU A 253 -12.99 3.65 -0.44
C LEU A 253 -14.04 3.62 -1.56
N GLY A 254 -13.61 3.75 -2.81
CA GLY A 254 -14.52 3.77 -3.95
C GLY A 254 -15.24 2.43 -4.14
N ALA A 255 -14.56 1.30 -3.83
CA ALA A 255 -15.17 -0.03 -3.80
C ALA A 255 -16.04 -0.28 -2.56
N ARG A 256 -15.90 0.54 -1.49
CA ARG A 256 -16.54 0.38 -0.17
C ARG A 256 -16.21 -0.92 0.58
N ASP A 257 -15.31 -1.72 0.02
CA ASP A 257 -14.81 -2.98 0.54
C ASP A 257 -13.30 -3.01 0.36
N ILE A 258 -12.56 -3.33 1.42
CA ILE A 258 -11.10 -3.27 1.39
C ILE A 258 -10.50 -4.31 0.45
N TRP A 259 -11.15 -5.48 0.30
CA TRP A 259 -10.63 -6.54 -0.57
C TRP A 259 -10.77 -6.14 -2.04
N GLU A 260 -11.95 -5.67 -2.45
CA GLU A 260 -12.19 -5.18 -3.81
C GLU A 260 -11.32 -3.94 -4.10
N GLU A 261 -11.15 -3.03 -3.14
CA GLU A 261 -10.25 -1.88 -3.29
C GLU A 261 -8.82 -2.34 -3.58
N MET A 262 -8.25 -3.25 -2.78
CA MET A 262 -6.88 -3.73 -2.99
C MET A 262 -6.73 -4.42 -4.36
N VAL A 263 -7.73 -5.19 -4.81
CA VAL A 263 -7.69 -5.82 -6.14
C VAL A 263 -7.64 -4.76 -7.25
N LEU A 264 -8.44 -3.70 -7.14
CA LEU A 264 -8.48 -2.62 -8.13
C LEU A 264 -7.19 -1.78 -8.10
N VAL A 265 -6.67 -1.50 -6.91
CA VAL A 265 -5.40 -0.79 -6.73
C VAL A 265 -4.25 -1.60 -7.32
N CYS A 266 -4.18 -2.91 -7.06
CA CYS A 266 -3.20 -3.79 -7.71
C CYS A 266 -3.38 -3.82 -9.24
N ARG A 267 -4.62 -3.74 -9.75
CA ARG A 267 -4.89 -3.66 -11.20
C ARG A 267 -4.34 -2.36 -11.79
N ALA A 268 -4.48 -1.23 -11.10
CA ALA A 268 -3.90 0.04 -11.51
C ALA A 268 -2.37 0.00 -11.46
N SER A 269 -1.80 -0.52 -10.37
CA SER A 269 -0.36 -0.70 -10.17
C SER A 269 0.28 -1.63 -11.22
N PHE A 270 -0.44 -2.68 -11.63
CA PHE A 270 -0.04 -3.52 -12.77
C PHE A 270 -0.03 -2.75 -14.10
N GLY A 271 -0.96 -1.81 -14.29
CA GLY A 271 -0.90 -0.85 -15.39
C GLY A 271 0.38 -0.02 -15.35
N VAL A 272 0.76 0.50 -14.17
CA VAL A 272 2.03 1.25 -14.00
C VAL A 272 3.23 0.39 -14.37
N ALA A 273 3.27 -0.87 -13.92
CA ALA A 273 4.34 -1.79 -14.31
C ALA A 273 4.41 -2.01 -15.83
N SER A 274 3.25 -2.01 -16.50
CA SER A 274 3.14 -2.17 -17.95
C SER A 274 3.49 -0.89 -18.71
N VAL A 275 3.42 0.30 -18.08
CA VAL A 275 4.01 1.53 -18.64
C VAL A 275 5.52 1.55 -18.46
N ILE A 276 6.01 1.22 -17.25
CA ILE A 276 7.45 1.15 -16.94
C ILE A 276 8.16 0.23 -17.92
N ALA A 277 7.62 -0.99 -18.09
CA ALA A 277 8.11 -1.96 -19.05
C ALA A 277 6.97 -2.29 -20.03
N PRO A 278 6.88 -1.63 -21.19
CA PRO A 278 5.86 -1.91 -22.20
C PRO A 278 5.84 -3.37 -22.65
N PRO A 279 4.68 -4.06 -22.67
CA PRO A 279 4.58 -5.46 -23.11
C PRO A 279 5.07 -5.72 -24.55
N ALA A 280 5.06 -4.70 -25.41
CA ALA A 280 5.61 -4.78 -26.76
C ALA A 280 7.13 -5.02 -26.78
N LYS A 281 7.85 -4.53 -25.75
CA LYS A 281 9.29 -4.70 -25.58
C LYS A 281 9.63 -5.78 -24.55
N TRP A 282 8.82 -5.92 -23.51
CA TRP A 282 8.96 -6.94 -22.45
C TRP A 282 7.69 -7.79 -22.32
N PRO A 283 7.51 -8.81 -23.17
CA PRO A 283 6.30 -9.61 -23.22
C PRO A 283 6.10 -10.48 -21.97
N TYR A 284 4.86 -10.85 -21.68
CA TYR A 284 4.50 -11.70 -20.53
C TYR A 284 4.89 -13.19 -20.68
N LYS A 285 5.35 -13.61 -21.88
CA LYS A 285 5.76 -14.98 -22.16
C LYS A 285 7.29 -15.09 -22.15
N PRO A 286 7.87 -16.28 -21.88
CA PRO A 286 9.31 -16.48 -21.68
C PRO A 286 10.18 -16.32 -22.95
N ALA A 287 9.67 -15.67 -23.99
CA ALA A 287 10.42 -15.37 -25.19
C ALA A 287 11.32 -14.14 -24.94
N SER A 288 12.58 -14.41 -24.61
CA SER A 288 13.69 -13.48 -24.31
C SER A 288 13.76 -12.99 -22.85
N GLN A 289 14.69 -13.60 -22.12
CA GLN A 289 15.15 -13.27 -20.78
C GLN A 289 16.09 -12.06 -20.79
N GLU A 290 15.76 -10.99 -21.51
CA GLU A 290 16.52 -9.76 -21.29
C GLU A 290 16.01 -9.16 -19.98
N PRO A 291 16.84 -9.12 -18.91
CA PRO A 291 16.48 -8.32 -17.76
C PRO A 291 16.21 -6.89 -18.28
N ALA A 292 15.16 -6.26 -17.76
CA ALA A 292 14.99 -4.82 -17.88
C ALA A 292 15.64 -4.21 -16.64
N PRO A 293 16.98 -4.06 -16.56
CA PRO A 293 17.58 -3.46 -15.39
C PRO A 293 17.08 -2.02 -15.27
N PHE A 294 16.95 -1.54 -14.03
CA PHE A 294 16.51 -0.18 -13.71
C PHE A 294 17.22 0.89 -14.55
N GLU A 295 18.53 0.73 -14.76
CA GLU A 295 19.34 1.63 -15.59
C GLU A 295 18.82 1.75 -17.03
N SER A 296 18.40 0.62 -17.63
CA SER A 296 17.87 0.61 -19.00
C SER A 296 16.49 1.25 -19.15
N LEU A 297 15.74 1.34 -18.05
CA LEU A 297 14.39 1.90 -18.03
C LEU A 297 14.39 3.39 -17.67
N PHE A 298 15.34 3.82 -16.83
CA PHE A 298 15.27 5.12 -16.18
C PHE A 298 16.52 5.99 -16.33
N GLU A 299 17.68 5.42 -16.66
CA GLU A 299 18.95 6.16 -16.65
C GLU A 299 19.55 6.40 -18.05
N GLN A 300 18.88 5.93 -19.12
CA GLN A 300 19.39 6.06 -20.49
C GLN A 300 19.24 7.46 -21.07
N ASP A 301 18.16 8.17 -20.73
CA ASP A 301 17.83 9.47 -21.28
C ASP A 301 16.92 10.29 -20.35
N GLU A 302 16.61 11.53 -20.77
CA GLU A 302 15.73 12.44 -20.03
C GLU A 302 14.29 11.91 -19.89
N ALA A 303 13.81 11.13 -20.86
CA ALA A 303 12.46 10.56 -20.84
C ALA A 303 12.35 9.47 -19.78
N GLY A 304 13.34 8.58 -19.67
CA GLY A 304 13.42 7.58 -18.60
C GLY A 304 13.51 8.21 -17.21
N ALA A 305 14.29 9.30 -17.07
CA ALA A 305 14.39 10.03 -15.80
C ALA A 305 13.07 10.71 -15.41
N ALA A 306 12.36 11.29 -16.39
CA ALA A 306 11.03 11.87 -16.19
C ALA A 306 10.01 10.79 -15.77
N LEU A 307 10.01 9.65 -16.47
CA LEU A 307 9.16 8.51 -16.14
C LEU A 307 9.41 8.01 -14.71
N LEU A 308 10.67 7.90 -14.28
CA LEU A 308 10.99 7.50 -12.90
C LEU A 308 10.44 8.50 -11.88
N ALA A 309 10.55 9.81 -12.15
CA ALA A 309 10.01 10.83 -11.26
C ALA A 309 8.47 10.77 -11.16
N GLU A 310 7.79 10.45 -12.25
CA GLU A 310 6.34 10.21 -12.26
C GLU A 310 5.96 8.94 -11.50
N VAL A 311 6.67 7.83 -11.75
CA VAL A 311 6.46 6.55 -11.04
C VAL A 311 6.66 6.72 -9.53
N ASP A 312 7.72 7.43 -9.13
CA ASP A 312 7.98 7.79 -7.74
C ASP A 312 6.79 8.52 -7.12
N ARG A 313 6.31 9.56 -7.81
CA ARG A 313 5.22 10.41 -7.34
C ARG A 313 3.93 9.61 -7.21
N VAL A 314 3.52 8.88 -8.24
CA VAL A 314 2.22 8.17 -8.28
C VAL A 314 2.19 7.01 -7.29
N ALA A 315 3.26 6.20 -7.22
CA ALA A 315 3.30 5.04 -6.35
C ALA A 315 3.29 5.44 -4.88
N LEU A 316 4.09 6.45 -4.51
CA LEU A 316 4.21 6.86 -3.10
C LEU A 316 3.07 7.76 -2.65
N HIS A 317 2.54 8.64 -3.51
CA HIS A 317 1.30 9.38 -3.24
C HIS A 317 0.16 8.41 -2.95
N ASP A 318 -0.13 7.52 -3.89
CA ASP A 318 -1.27 6.63 -3.76
C ASP A 318 -1.06 5.60 -2.64
N ALA A 319 0.18 5.22 -2.28
CA ALA A 319 0.44 4.36 -1.14
C ALA A 319 0.06 5.03 0.19
N VAL A 320 0.50 6.28 0.41
CA VAL A 320 0.12 7.07 1.61
C VAL A 320 -1.39 7.25 1.66
N LEU A 321 -1.99 7.68 0.55
CA LEU A 321 -3.43 7.91 0.46
C LEU A 321 -4.21 6.62 0.73
N ASN A 322 -3.82 5.49 0.13
CA ASN A 322 -4.50 4.21 0.28
C ASN A 322 -4.45 3.69 1.73
N VAL A 323 -3.33 3.89 2.43
CA VAL A 323 -3.22 3.57 3.86
C VAL A 323 -4.19 4.43 4.68
N ALA A 324 -4.20 5.75 4.46
CA ALA A 324 -5.08 6.66 5.17
C ALA A 324 -6.56 6.33 4.93
N MET A 325 -6.94 6.05 3.67
CA MET A 325 -8.30 5.64 3.30
C MET A 325 -8.71 4.32 3.97
N ALA A 326 -7.83 3.32 4.01
CA ALA A 326 -8.11 2.04 4.67
C ALA A 326 -8.34 2.21 6.17
N TRP A 327 -7.52 3.03 6.83
CA TRP A 327 -7.65 3.32 8.25
C TRP A 327 -8.91 4.11 8.58
N LYS A 328 -9.20 5.16 7.79
CA LYS A 328 -10.44 5.94 7.87
C LYS A 328 -11.67 5.03 7.72
N HIS A 329 -11.65 4.13 6.74
CA HIS A 329 -12.74 3.19 6.49
C HIS A 329 -13.04 2.29 7.68
N ILE A 330 -12.00 1.78 8.37
CA ILE A 330 -12.16 0.97 9.59
C ILE A 330 -12.83 1.82 10.68
N TRP A 331 -12.34 3.04 10.90
CA TRP A 331 -12.85 3.93 11.94
C TRP A 331 -14.33 4.29 11.75
N GLN A 332 -14.73 4.57 10.51
CA GLN A 332 -16.09 4.96 10.18
C GLN A 332 -17.13 3.84 10.38
N LYS A 333 -16.71 2.58 10.54
CA LYS A 333 -17.63 1.50 10.94
C LYS A 333 -18.21 1.70 12.34
N PHE A 334 -17.62 2.56 13.14
CA PHE A 334 -18.06 2.88 14.51
C PHE A 334 -18.79 4.22 14.63
N SER A 335 -18.86 5.01 13.56
CA SER A 335 -19.44 6.37 13.54
C SER A 335 -20.92 6.40 13.20
#